data_AF-A0A9I9CXZ3-F1
#
_entry.id   AF-A0A9I9CXZ3-F1
#
_cell.length_a   1.000
_cell.length_b   1.000
_cell.length_c   1.000
_cell.angle_alpha   90.00
_cell.angle_beta   90.00
_cell.angle_gamma   90.00
#
_symmetry.space_group_name_H-M   'P 1'
#
loop_
_entity.id
_entity.type
_entity.pdbx_description
1 polymer ?
#
loop_
_entity_poly.entity_id
_entity_poly.type
_entity_poly.pdbx_seq_one_letter_code
_entity_poly.pdbx_strand_id
1 'polypeptide(L)'
;VEDRLKNWSIPKIEPNQVYKINTFNFSQQDVIVITEENVAMKDEFTVINLLPEETLFRVKEKFKYLHIGCVQVALKPLFKEGLDVPVYLALRDKRHLRFTPSLLRIVQSNLEQGPIYFNCRPGLTVSL
;
A
#
# COMPACT_ATOMS: atom_id res chain seq x y z
N VAL A 1 -16.91 -21.49 -2.96
CA VAL A 1 -15.87 -20.76 -3.73
C VAL A 1 -15.99 -19.26 -3.50
N GLU A 2 -17.16 -18.63 -3.70
CA GLU A 2 -17.42 -17.22 -3.34
C GLU A 2 -17.06 -16.84 -1.88
N ASP A 3 -17.20 -17.78 -0.94
CA ASP A 3 -16.89 -17.55 0.48
C ASP A 3 -15.39 -17.33 0.77
N ARG A 4 -14.49 -17.83 -0.10
CA ARG A 4 -13.04 -17.67 0.10
C ARG A 4 -12.60 -16.23 -0.13
N LEU A 5 -13.10 -15.59 -1.19
CA LEU A 5 -12.82 -14.18 -1.45
C LEU A 5 -13.44 -13.30 -0.37
N LYS A 6 -14.70 -13.55 0.04
CA LYS A 6 -15.36 -12.75 1.07
C LYS A 6 -14.54 -12.70 2.37
N ASN A 7 -14.02 -13.84 2.81
CA ASN A 7 -13.24 -13.96 4.05
C ASN A 7 -11.75 -13.61 3.89
N TRP A 8 -11.28 -13.33 2.68
CA TRP A 8 -9.89 -12.96 2.46
C TRP A 8 -9.61 -11.53 2.92
N SER A 9 -8.53 -11.40 3.71
CA SER A 9 -7.95 -10.12 4.14
C SER A 9 -6.44 -10.14 3.91
N ILE A 10 -5.84 -8.97 3.74
CA ILE A 10 -4.39 -8.84 3.62
C ILE A 10 -3.71 -9.37 4.90
N PRO A 11 -2.66 -10.20 4.79
CA PRO A 11 -1.94 -10.66 5.96
C PRO A 11 -1.40 -9.49 6.79
N LYS A 12 -1.72 -9.48 8.08
CA LYS A 12 -1.26 -8.45 9.01
C LYS A 12 0.25 -8.56 9.20
N ILE A 13 0.92 -7.40 9.21
CA ILE A 13 2.32 -7.29 9.63
C ILE A 13 2.36 -6.67 11.01
N GLU A 14 3.04 -7.35 11.92
CA GLU A 14 3.30 -6.80 13.25
C GLU A 14 4.32 -5.65 13.16
N PRO A 15 4.13 -4.52 13.88
CA PRO A 15 5.05 -3.39 13.83
C PRO A 15 6.50 -3.76 14.13
N ASN A 16 6.73 -4.76 15.00
CA ASN A 16 8.05 -5.27 15.35
C ASN A 16 8.81 -5.93 14.17
N GLN A 17 8.10 -6.34 13.11
CA GLN A 17 8.69 -6.86 11.88
C GLN A 17 9.13 -5.75 10.93
N VAL A 18 8.67 -4.51 11.18
CA VAL A 18 9.02 -3.31 10.40
C VAL A 18 10.09 -2.51 11.14
N TYR A 19 9.88 -2.29 12.44
CA TYR A 19 10.80 -1.56 13.31
C TYR A 19 11.31 -2.45 14.44
N LYS A 20 12.63 -2.46 14.65
CA LYS A 20 13.19 -2.99 15.90
C LYS A 20 12.92 -1.98 17.01
N ILE A 21 11.81 -2.15 17.71
CA ILE A 21 11.44 -1.33 18.85
C ILE A 21 12.33 -1.75 20.02
N ASN A 22 13.35 -0.93 20.33
CA ASN A 22 14.14 -1.09 21.55
C ASN A 22 13.39 -0.47 22.75
N THR A 23 13.82 -0.81 23.97
CA THR A 23 13.23 -0.35 25.24
C THR A 23 13.23 1.17 25.45
N PHE A 24 13.93 1.94 24.61
CA PHE A 24 14.00 3.40 24.67
C PHE A 24 12.93 4.03 23.76
N ASN A 25 11.88 4.57 24.38
CA ASN A 25 10.79 5.28 23.72
C ASN A 25 11.25 6.66 23.21
N PHE A 26 11.79 6.69 21.99
CA PHE A 26 11.86 7.95 21.24
C PHE A 26 10.49 8.18 20.61
N SER A 27 9.75 9.17 21.11
CA SER A 27 8.68 9.97 20.48
C SER A 27 8.16 9.55 19.08
N GLN A 28 7.83 8.28 18.89
CA GLN A 28 7.30 7.71 17.66
C GLN A 28 5.85 7.33 17.92
N GLN A 29 4.94 7.99 17.23
CA GLN A 29 3.59 7.47 17.05
C GLN A 29 3.60 6.66 15.77
N ASP A 30 3.37 5.35 15.89
CA ASP A 30 3.12 4.49 14.75
C ASP A 30 1.73 4.82 14.21
N VAL A 31 1.67 5.58 13.12
CA VAL A 31 0.43 5.86 12.41
C VAL A 31 0.28 4.83 11.30
N ILE A 32 -0.66 3.90 11.48
CA ILE A 32 -1.08 2.98 10.42
C ILE A 32 -2.12 3.73 9.58
N VAL A 33 -1.75 4.11 8.36
CA VAL A 33 -2.69 4.65 7.36
C VAL A 33 -3.17 3.50 6.49
N ILE A 34 -4.47 3.27 6.48
CA ILE A 34 -5.11 2.26 5.62
C ILE A 34 -5.96 3.03 4.60
N THR A 35 -5.66 2.83 3.32
CA THR A 35 -6.48 3.32 2.22
C THR A 35 -7.08 2.11 1.52
N GLU A 36 -8.41 2.03 1.50
CA GLU A 36 -9.16 1.02 0.77
C GLU A 36 -10.03 1.71 -0.28
N GLU A 37 -9.86 1.34 -1.54
CA GLU A 37 -10.62 1.90 -2.66
C GLU A 37 -11.12 0.79 -3.59
N ASN A 38 -12.36 0.93 -4.05
CA ASN A 38 -12.96 0.06 -5.05
C ASN A 38 -12.76 0.68 -6.43
N VAL A 39 -12.07 -0.04 -7.32
CA VAL A 39 -11.77 0.44 -8.66
C VAL A 39 -12.61 -0.32 -9.69
N ALA A 40 -13.30 0.43 -10.55
CA ALA A 40 -13.98 -0.15 -11.70
C ALA A 40 -12.98 -0.41 -12.84
N MET A 41 -13.08 -1.58 -13.49
CA MET A 41 -12.19 -1.98 -14.59
C MET A 41 -12.44 -1.24 -15.92
N LYS A 42 -13.08 -0.08 -15.88
CA LYS A 42 -13.39 0.70 -17.10
C LYS A 42 -12.21 1.57 -17.54
N ASP A 43 -11.33 1.92 -16.62
CA ASP A 43 -10.20 2.79 -16.89
C ASP A 43 -8.98 1.95 -17.28
N GLU A 44 -8.20 2.43 -18.26
CA GLU A 44 -6.93 1.78 -18.65
C GLU A 44 -5.92 1.83 -17.50
N PHE A 45 -5.93 2.91 -16.71
CA PHE A 45 -5.07 3.10 -15.54
C PHE A 45 -5.83 3.82 -14.43
N THR A 46 -5.68 3.32 -13.20
CA THR A 46 -6.20 3.99 -12.00
C THR A 46 -5.05 4.28 -11.04
N VAL A 47 -5.06 5.48 -10.46
CA VAL A 47 -4.05 5.92 -9.49
C VAL A 47 -4.71 6.02 -8.13
N ILE A 48 -4.19 5.27 -7.15
CA ILE A 48 -4.62 5.31 -5.76
C ILE A 48 -3.56 6.02 -4.93
N ASN A 49 -3.94 7.07 -4.20
CA ASN A 49 -3.02 7.79 -3.33
C ASN A 49 -2.98 7.11 -1.95
N LEU A 50 -1.85 6.50 -1.61
CA LEU A 50 -1.66 5.81 -0.33
C LEU A 50 -1.64 6.75 0.89
N LEU A 51 -1.29 8.02 0.67
CA LEU A 51 -1.21 9.06 1.69
C LEU A 51 -2.10 10.23 1.27
N PRO A 52 -3.37 10.27 1.69
CA PRO A 52 -4.26 11.40 1.42
C PRO A 52 -3.73 12.68 2.10
N GLU A 53 -3.87 13.83 1.42
CA GLU A 53 -3.41 15.12 1.95
C GLU A 53 -4.08 15.48 3.29
N GLU A 54 -5.34 15.08 3.47
CA GLU A 54 -6.10 15.28 4.71
C GLU A 54 -5.46 14.56 5.89
N THR A 55 -4.95 13.34 5.68
CA THR A 55 -4.24 12.57 6.69
C THR A 55 -2.90 13.24 7.02
N LEU A 56 -2.15 13.66 5.99
CA LEU A 56 -0.85 14.34 6.17
C LEU A 56 -1.01 15.68 6.89
N PHE A 57 -2.08 16.43 6.63
CA PHE A 57 -2.36 17.72 7.29
C PHE A 57 -2.49 17.59 8.80
N ARG A 58 -3.07 16.50 9.31
CA ARG A 58 -3.20 16.29 10.77
C ARG A 58 -1.89 15.87 11.41
N VAL A 59 -1.04 15.16 10.67
CA VAL A 59 0.24 14.64 11.18
C VAL A 59 1.31 15.75 11.19
N LYS A 60 1.31 16.65 10.20
CA LYS A 60 2.32 17.73 10.10
C LYS A 60 2.29 18.73 11.27
N GLU A 61 1.15 18.87 11.96
CA GLU A 61 1.05 19.73 13.15
C GLU A 61 1.90 19.22 14.32
N LYS A 62 2.13 17.90 14.38
CA LYS A 62 2.83 17.22 15.48
C LYS A 62 4.22 16.74 15.10
N PHE A 63 4.43 16.41 13.83
CA PHE A 63 5.67 15.78 13.36
C PHE A 63 6.21 16.51 12.13
N LYS A 64 7.53 16.68 12.08
CA LYS A 64 8.23 17.29 10.93
C LYS A 64 8.55 16.28 9.83
N TYR A 65 8.63 15.00 10.20
CA TYR A 65 9.07 13.93 9.32
C TYR A 65 8.17 12.71 9.47
N LEU A 66 7.95 12.02 8.38
CA LEU A 66 7.29 10.72 8.30
C LEU A 66 8.31 9.71 7.81
N HIS A 67 8.48 8.61 8.55
CA HIS A 67 9.27 7.48 8.11
C HIS A 67 8.34 6.34 7.65
N ILE A 68 8.56 5.86 6.42
CA ILE A 68 7.80 4.81 5.76
C ILE A 68 8.65 3.53 5.78
N GLY A 69 8.47 2.74 6.83
CA GLY A 69 9.18 1.46 7.00
C GLY A 69 8.61 0.33 6.16
N CYS A 70 7.29 0.32 5.93
CA CYS A 70 6.61 -0.71 5.16
C CYS A 70 5.35 -0.17 4.47
N VAL A 71 5.12 -0.63 3.25
CA VAL A 71 3.89 -0.42 2.49
C VAL A 71 3.35 -1.80 2.12
N GLN A 72 2.13 -2.12 2.55
CA GLN A 72 1.44 -3.33 2.11
C GLN A 72 0.40 -2.96 1.06
N VAL A 73 0.39 -3.69 -0.05
CA VAL A 73 -0.58 -3.49 -1.13
C VAL A 73 -1.28 -4.81 -1.38
N ALA A 74 -2.59 -4.76 -1.51
CA ALA A 74 -3.42 -5.89 -1.88
C ALA A 74 -4.39 -5.48 -2.99
N LEU A 75 -4.63 -6.39 -3.92
CA LEU A 75 -5.70 -6.28 -4.91
C LEU A 75 -6.55 -7.54 -4.82
N LYS A 76 -7.81 -7.33 -4.47
CA LYS A 76 -8.81 -8.38 -4.26
C LYS A 76 -9.85 -8.29 -5.37
N PRO A 77 -10.05 -9.34 -6.19
CA PRO A 77 -11.12 -9.33 -7.17
C PRO A 77 -12.48 -9.34 -6.46
N LEU A 78 -13.39 -8.48 -6.93
CA LEU A 78 -14.78 -8.40 -6.46
C LEU A 78 -15.76 -9.08 -7.41
N PHE A 79 -15.25 -9.71 -8.46
CA PHE A 79 -15.99 -10.49 -9.44
C PHE A 79 -15.74 -11.99 -9.23
N LYS A 80 -16.43 -12.82 -10.02
CA LYS A 80 -16.32 -14.28 -9.96
C LYS A 80 -14.91 -14.77 -10.29
N GLU A 81 -14.35 -15.66 -9.47
CA GLU A 81 -13.05 -16.31 -9.74
C GLU A 81 -13.05 -17.02 -11.11
N GLY A 82 -11.87 -17.09 -11.74
CA GLY A 82 -11.69 -17.76 -13.03
C GLY A 82 -11.87 -16.86 -14.27
N LEU A 83 -12.06 -15.54 -14.08
CA LEU A 83 -11.96 -14.59 -15.18
C LEU A 83 -10.48 -14.23 -15.41
N ASP A 84 -10.02 -14.41 -16.64
CA ASP A 84 -8.70 -13.96 -17.10
C ASP A 84 -8.66 -12.43 -17.08
N VAL A 85 -8.07 -11.88 -16.03
CA VAL A 85 -7.92 -10.44 -15.85
C VAL A 85 -6.46 -10.13 -15.48
N PRO A 86 -5.61 -9.87 -16.49
CA PRO A 86 -4.24 -9.46 -16.26
C PRO A 86 -4.21 -8.06 -15.63
N VAL A 87 -3.36 -7.90 -14.63
CA VAL A 87 -3.19 -6.65 -13.88
C VAL A 87 -1.72 -6.29 -13.76
N TYR A 88 -1.45 -4.99 -13.89
CA TYR A 88 -0.13 -4.40 -13.68
C TYR A 88 -0.23 -3.36 -12.56
N LEU A 89 0.56 -3.53 -11.52
CA LEU A 89 0.61 -2.63 -10.37
C LEU A 89 1.99 -2.01 -10.28
N ALA A 90 2.03 -0.69 -10.13
CA ALA A 90 3.25 0.06 -9.90
C ALA A 90 3.12 0.86 -8.61
N LEU A 91 3.84 0.45 -7.57
CA LEU A 91 4.02 1.26 -6.37
C LEU A 91 5.07 2.33 -6.65
N ARG A 92 4.68 3.59 -6.49
CA ARG A 92 5.51 4.73 -6.89
C ARG A 92 5.60 5.82 -5.82
N ASP A 93 6.76 6.44 -5.72
CA ASP A 93 6.97 7.68 -4.99
C ASP A 93 6.66 8.87 -5.90
N LYS A 94 5.50 9.49 -5.68
CA LYS A 94 4.96 10.60 -6.46
C LYS A 94 5.86 11.85 -6.48
N ARG A 95 6.80 11.99 -5.52
CA ARG A 95 7.71 13.14 -5.45
C ARG A 95 8.67 13.19 -6.65
N HIS A 96 8.93 12.06 -7.29
CA HIS A 96 9.77 11.98 -8.48
C HIS A 96 8.97 12.35 -9.75
N LEU A 97 9.44 13.35 -10.49
CA LEU A 97 8.82 13.79 -11.75
C LEU A 97 8.90 12.73 -12.87
N ARG A 98 9.90 11.85 -12.83
CA ARG A 98 10.13 10.82 -13.85
C ARG A 98 9.58 9.48 -13.38
N PHE A 99 8.97 8.72 -14.30
CA PHE A 99 8.36 7.43 -13.99
C PHE A 99 9.36 6.41 -13.44
N THR A 100 10.43 6.11 -14.16
CA THR A 100 11.39 5.08 -13.76
C THR A 100 11.98 5.27 -12.36
N PRO A 101 12.52 6.45 -11.99
CA PRO A 101 13.08 6.63 -10.64
C PRO A 101 12.01 6.72 -9.55
N SER A 102 10.74 6.95 -9.90
CA SER A 102 9.65 6.92 -8.92
C SER A 102 9.24 5.49 -8.52
N LEU A 103 9.63 4.46 -9.27
CA LEU A 103 9.19 3.09 -9.02
C LEU A 103 9.83 2.51 -7.76
N LEU A 104 9.01 2.14 -6.80
CA LEU A 104 9.42 1.38 -5.61
C LEU A 104 9.24 -0.12 -5.85
N ARG A 105 8.17 -0.53 -6.55
CA ARG A 105 7.91 -1.92 -6.90
C ARG A 105 6.95 -2.03 -8.08
N ILE A 106 7.16 -3.03 -8.94
CA ILE A 106 6.22 -3.44 -9.99
C ILE A 106 5.76 -4.86 -9.71
N VAL A 107 4.48 -5.14 -9.94
CA VAL A 107 3.89 -6.47 -9.91
C VAL A 107 3.05 -6.65 -11.15
N GLN A 108 3.27 -7.76 -11.86
CA GLN A 108 2.42 -8.24 -12.93
C GLN A 108 1.79 -9.55 -12.47
N SER A 109 0.48 -9.66 -12.56
CA SER A 109 -0.24 -10.87 -12.18
C SER A 109 -1.55 -11.01 -12.95
N ASN A 110 -2.27 -12.10 -12.69
CA ASN A 110 -3.62 -12.33 -13.16
C ASN A 110 -4.56 -12.54 -11.96
N LEU A 111 -5.68 -11.82 -11.92
CA LEU A 111 -6.68 -11.97 -10.86
C LEU A 111 -7.50 -13.26 -10.97
N GLU A 112 -7.36 -14.00 -12.07
CA GLU A 112 -7.89 -15.37 -12.22
C GLU A 112 -7.43 -16.28 -11.07
N GLN A 113 -6.18 -16.11 -10.63
CA GLN A 113 -5.54 -16.90 -9.58
C GLN A 113 -5.96 -16.49 -8.16
N GLY A 114 -6.80 -15.45 -8.04
CA GLY A 114 -7.29 -14.90 -6.79
C GLY A 114 -6.63 -13.58 -6.38
N PRO A 115 -6.76 -13.19 -5.10
CA PRO A 115 -6.20 -11.95 -4.59
C PRO A 115 -4.67 -11.95 -4.65
N ILE A 116 -4.10 -10.82 -5.04
CA ILE A 116 -2.66 -10.60 -5.00
C ILE A 116 -2.32 -9.65 -3.88
N TYR A 117 -1.17 -9.87 -3.23
CA TYR A 117 -0.67 -8.92 -2.25
C TYR A 117 0.85 -8.95 -2.20
N PHE A 118 1.44 -7.84 -1.79
CA PHE A 118 2.87 -7.73 -1.60
C PHE A 118 3.22 -6.67 -0.57
N ASN A 119 4.41 -6.84 0.02
CA ASN A 119 4.98 -5.90 0.97
C ASN A 119 6.20 -5.22 0.34
N CYS A 120 6.29 -3.90 0.43
CA CYS A 120 7.48 -3.13 0.07
C CYS A 120 8.04 -2.52 1.36
N ARG A 121 9.35 -2.65 1.60
CA ARG A 121 10.03 -2.02 2.75
C ARG A 121 10.97 -0.94 2.24
N PRO A 122 10.46 0.25 1.90
CA PRO A 122 11.25 1.23 1.18
C PRO A 122 12.23 1.98 2.10
N GLY A 123 11.97 2.04 3.41
CA GLY A 123 12.86 2.72 4.37
C GLY A 123 13.00 4.21 4.08
N LEU A 124 11.93 4.84 3.61
CA LEU A 124 11.95 6.23 3.14
C LEU A 124 11.56 7.19 4.25
N THR A 125 12.35 8.23 4.45
CA THR A 125 11.94 9.39 5.25
C THR A 125 11.48 10.52 4.35
N VAL A 126 10.34 11.12 4.67
CA VAL A 126 9.77 12.25 3.95
C VAL A 126 9.52 13.40 4.92
N SER A 127 9.76 14.64 4.48
CA SER A 127 9.31 15.82 5.23
C SER A 127 7.79 15.95 5.04
N LEU A 128 7.10 16.31 6.13
CA LEU A 128 5.66 16.59 6.13
C LEU A 128 5.38 18.08 5.90
#